data_AF-V4PJI4-F1
#
_entry.id   AF-V4PJI4-F1
#
_cell.length_a   1.000
_cell.length_b   1.000
_cell.length_c   1.000
_cell.angle_alpha   90.00
_cell.angle_beta   90.00
_cell.angle_gamma   90.00
#
_symmetry.space_group_name_H-M   'P 1'
#
loop_
_entity.id
_entity.type
_entity.pdbx_description
1 polymer ?
#
loop_
_entity_poly.entity_id
_entity_poly.type
_entity_poly.pdbx_seq_one_letter_code
_entity_poly.pdbx_strand_id
1 'polypeptide(L)'
;MSFKTPLLITGLTLALSLTAAQAFAGCEQKTEAAAGQSIADAVASQIRDKVPAQHKRLIKVQDCEVTKGVLTANFTYNYINDKGAYAVDGAARVVDGKVEISKLVRPAAIVASIESNYTE
;
A
#
# COMPACT_ATOMS: atom_id res chain seq x y z
N MET A 1 45.03 -24.04 -43.59
CA MET A 1 44.81 -23.13 -42.45
C MET A 1 43.32 -23.12 -42.13
N SER A 2 42.99 -23.42 -40.87
CA SER A 2 41.64 -23.62 -40.33
C SER A 2 41.26 -22.43 -39.47
N PHE A 3 40.11 -21.78 -39.71
CA PHE A 3 39.34 -20.96 -38.73
C PHE A 3 37.94 -20.74 -39.34
N LYS A 4 36.93 -21.54 -38.95
CA LYS A 4 36.00 -21.41 -37.80
C LYS A 4 34.91 -20.33 -37.99
N THR A 5 33.71 -20.82 -38.28
CA THR A 5 32.39 -20.20 -38.14
C THR A 5 32.15 -19.68 -36.72
N PRO A 6 31.45 -18.53 -36.56
CA PRO A 6 30.61 -18.27 -35.40
C PRO A 6 29.14 -18.15 -35.86
N LEU A 7 28.31 -19.14 -35.58
CA LEU A 7 27.43 -19.19 -34.42
C LEU A 7 26.38 -18.06 -34.43
N LEU A 8 25.28 -18.31 -35.15
CA LEU A 8 24.00 -17.63 -35.00
C LEU A 8 23.52 -17.83 -33.55
N ILE A 9 23.74 -16.82 -32.71
CA ILE A 9 23.11 -16.76 -31.38
C ILE A 9 21.69 -16.27 -31.60
N THR A 10 20.77 -17.23 -31.63
CA THR A 10 19.33 -17.00 -31.55
C THR A 10 19.06 -16.30 -30.22
N GLY A 11 18.70 -15.02 -30.29
CA GLY A 11 18.30 -14.24 -29.13
C GLY A 11 17.04 -14.84 -28.53
N LEU A 12 17.20 -15.65 -27.48
CA LEU A 12 16.11 -16.08 -26.61
C LEU A 12 15.67 -14.85 -25.81
N THR A 13 14.72 -14.09 -26.36
CA THR A 13 14.01 -13.06 -25.62
C THR A 13 13.22 -13.75 -24.52
N LEU A 14 13.80 -13.79 -23.31
CA LEU A 14 13.08 -14.03 -22.07
C LEU A 14 12.07 -12.88 -21.92
N ALA A 15 10.88 -13.07 -22.48
CA ALA A 15 9.71 -12.29 -22.08
C ALA A 15 9.39 -12.72 -20.64
N LEU A 16 10.01 -12.04 -19.67
CA LEU A 16 9.51 -12.00 -18.31
C LEU A 16 8.19 -11.24 -18.33
N SER A 17 7.12 -11.88 -18.80
CA SER A 17 5.76 -11.48 -18.46
C SER A 17 5.58 -11.78 -16.97
N LEU A 18 6.05 -10.86 -16.12
CA LEU A 18 5.60 -10.75 -14.73
C LEU A 18 4.12 -10.37 -14.74
N THR A 19 3.26 -11.34 -15.06
CA THR A 19 1.84 -11.26 -14.70
C THR A 19 1.71 -11.71 -13.25
N ALA A 20 2.25 -10.92 -12.34
CA ALA A 20 2.11 -11.10 -10.90
C ALA A 20 1.69 -9.78 -10.24
N ALA A 21 0.55 -9.26 -10.69
CA ALA A 21 -0.22 -8.22 -9.99
C ALA A 21 -1.70 -8.31 -10.40
N GLN A 22 -2.26 -9.53 -10.43
CA GLN A 22 -3.71 -9.70 -10.50
C GLN A 22 -4.27 -9.60 -9.08
N ALA A 23 -4.26 -8.39 -8.50
CA ALA A 23 -4.93 -8.11 -7.22
C ALA A 23 -5.43 -6.66 -7.05
N PHE A 24 -5.35 -5.79 -8.05
CA PHE A 24 -5.86 -4.41 -7.96
C PHE A 24 -6.59 -3.98 -9.24
N ALA A 25 -7.71 -4.63 -9.56
CA ALA A 25 -8.51 -4.25 -10.73
C ALA A 25 -9.30 -2.93 -10.56
N GLY A 26 -9.23 -2.28 -9.38
CA GLY A 26 -10.10 -1.15 -9.03
C GLY A 26 -9.43 0.23 -8.99
N CYS A 27 -8.11 0.34 -8.80
CA CYS A 27 -7.43 1.63 -8.62
C CYS A 27 -6.11 1.71 -9.39
N GLU A 28 -5.90 2.82 -10.11
CA GLU A 28 -4.62 3.12 -10.74
C GLU A 28 -3.56 3.43 -9.65
N GLN A 29 -2.33 2.93 -9.79
CA GLN A 29 -1.27 3.03 -8.75
C GLN A 29 -1.05 4.46 -8.23
N LYS A 30 -1.17 5.47 -9.12
CA LYS A 30 -1.01 6.88 -8.72
C LYS A 30 -2.15 7.37 -7.82
N THR A 31 -3.38 6.94 -8.10
CA THR A 31 -4.57 7.25 -7.31
C THR A 31 -4.49 6.55 -5.95
N GLU A 32 -4.01 5.31 -5.93
CA GLU A 32 -3.78 4.56 -4.70
C GLU A 32 -2.72 5.20 -3.80
N ALA A 33 -1.59 5.64 -4.38
CA ALA A 33 -0.53 6.31 -3.61
C ALA A 33 -0.98 7.64 -3.00
N ALA A 34 -1.67 8.49 -3.78
CA ALA A 34 -2.18 9.78 -3.30
C ALA A 34 -3.29 9.61 -2.24
N ALA A 35 -4.20 8.64 -2.45
CA ALA A 35 -5.22 8.29 -1.47
C ALA A 35 -4.61 7.70 -0.21
N GLY A 36 -3.63 6.79 -0.34
CA GLY A 36 -2.93 6.15 0.76
C GLY A 36 -2.29 7.16 1.70
N GLN A 37 -1.53 8.13 1.18
CA GLN A 37 -0.94 9.19 2.00
C GLN A 37 -2.02 9.98 2.77
N SER A 38 -3.07 10.40 2.07
CA SER A 38 -4.16 11.18 2.67
C SER A 38 -4.91 10.38 3.76
N ILE A 39 -5.11 9.08 3.55
CA ILE A 39 -5.71 8.18 4.53
C ILE A 39 -4.79 8.03 5.74
N ALA A 40 -3.49 7.82 5.55
CA ALA A 40 -2.53 7.70 6.64
C ALA A 40 -2.51 8.94 7.54
N ASP A 41 -2.58 10.14 6.96
CA ASP A 41 -2.64 11.38 7.72
C ASP A 41 -3.97 11.56 8.45
N ALA A 42 -5.10 11.21 7.82
CA ALA A 42 -6.40 11.23 8.46
C ALA A 42 -6.47 10.29 9.68
N VAL A 43 -5.97 9.06 9.55
CA VAL A 43 -5.91 8.08 10.64
C VAL A 43 -4.99 8.57 11.76
N ALA A 44 -3.78 9.04 11.42
CA ALA A 44 -2.83 9.56 12.39
C ALA A 44 -3.40 10.71 13.20
N SER A 45 -4.17 11.61 12.56
CA SER A 45 -4.90 12.69 13.21
C SER A 45 -5.98 12.15 14.16
N GLN A 46 -6.82 11.22 13.69
CA GLN A 46 -7.94 10.67 14.46
C GLN A 46 -7.50 9.91 15.72
N ILE A 47 -6.33 9.29 15.72
CA ILE A 47 -5.81 8.54 16.88
C ILE A 47 -4.81 9.33 17.73
N ARG A 48 -4.48 10.57 17.35
CA ARG A 48 -3.40 11.38 17.96
C ARG A 48 -3.58 11.58 19.46
N ASP A 49 -4.81 11.85 19.92
CA ASP A 49 -5.08 12.10 21.34
C ASP A 49 -4.81 10.87 22.22
N LYS A 50 -4.91 9.68 21.66
CA LYS A 50 -4.62 8.41 22.35
C LYS A 50 -3.18 7.96 22.14
N VAL A 51 -2.57 8.37 21.04
CA VAL A 51 -1.24 7.95 20.59
C VAL A 51 -0.50 9.16 19.98
N PRO A 52 0.10 10.04 20.80
CA PRO A 52 0.67 11.30 20.32
C PRO A 52 2.02 11.13 19.61
N ALA A 53 2.82 10.11 19.95
CA ALA A 53 4.16 9.89 19.42
C ALA A 53 4.18 8.72 18.41
N GLN A 54 3.58 8.93 17.25
CA GLN A 54 3.58 7.96 16.15
C GLN A 54 4.80 8.19 15.25
N HIS A 55 5.56 7.13 14.98
CA HIS A 55 6.76 7.12 14.13
C HIS A 55 6.69 5.98 13.12
N LYS A 56 7.47 6.07 12.04
CA LYS A 56 7.57 5.04 10.97
C LYS A 56 6.19 4.57 10.51
N ARG A 57 5.36 5.53 10.11
CA ARG A 57 3.96 5.29 9.70
C ARG A 57 3.96 4.60 8.36
N LEU A 58 3.12 3.58 8.21
CA LEU A 58 3.01 2.83 6.97
C LEU A 58 1.57 2.42 6.74
N ILE A 59 1.04 2.71 5.57
CA ILE A 59 -0.31 2.30 5.18
C ILE A 59 -0.24 1.26 4.08
N LYS A 60 -1.01 0.18 4.27
CA LYS A 60 -1.25 -0.84 3.25
C LYS A 60 -2.72 -0.74 2.86
N VAL A 61 -2.98 -0.29 1.63
CA VAL A 61 -4.32 -0.41 1.04
C VAL A 61 -4.50 -1.87 0.63
N GLN A 62 -5.53 -2.52 1.16
CA GLN A 62 -5.81 -3.94 0.92
C GLN A 62 -6.78 -4.11 -0.26
N ASP A 63 -7.83 -3.30 -0.26
CA ASP A 63 -8.83 -3.24 -1.33
C ASP A 63 -9.09 -1.78 -1.67
N CYS A 64 -9.37 -1.52 -2.94
CA CYS A 64 -9.68 -0.19 -3.44
C CYS A 64 -10.70 -0.28 -4.58
N GLU A 65 -11.79 0.46 -4.46
CA GLU A 65 -12.86 0.56 -5.46
C GLU A 65 -13.15 2.05 -5.74
N VAL A 66 -13.35 2.40 -7.01
CA VAL A 66 -13.81 3.73 -7.42
C VAL A 66 -15.18 3.62 -8.09
N THR A 67 -16.21 4.16 -7.44
CA THR A 67 -17.58 4.17 -7.96
C THR A 67 -18.08 5.60 -8.04
N LYS A 68 -18.43 6.07 -9.24
CA LYS A 68 -18.96 7.44 -9.47
C LYS A 68 -18.09 8.55 -8.86
N GLY A 69 -16.76 8.42 -8.95
CA GLY A 69 -15.80 9.40 -8.41
C GLY A 69 -15.58 9.34 -6.90
N VAL A 70 -16.19 8.37 -6.22
CA VAL A 70 -15.94 8.07 -4.81
C VAL A 70 -14.97 6.90 -4.73
N LEU A 71 -13.84 7.09 -4.06
CA LEU A 71 -12.91 6.00 -3.75
C LEU A 71 -13.27 5.42 -2.38
N THR A 72 -13.39 4.12 -2.30
CA THR A 72 -13.53 3.37 -1.04
C THR A 72 -12.37 2.41 -0.91
N ALA A 73 -11.71 2.42 0.24
CA ALA A 73 -10.53 1.59 0.49
C ALA A 73 -10.57 0.93 1.87
N ASN A 74 -10.23 -0.36 1.91
CA ASN A 74 -9.87 -1.04 3.15
C ASN A 74 -8.35 -0.91 3.33
N PHE A 75 -7.89 -0.66 4.55
CA PHE A 75 -6.47 -0.43 4.81
C PHE A 75 -6.02 -0.99 6.15
N THR A 76 -4.71 -1.24 6.26
CA THR A 76 -3.99 -1.37 7.53
C THR A 76 -3.04 -0.20 7.68
N TYR A 77 -3.17 0.54 8.78
CA TYR A 77 -2.27 1.59 9.19
C TYR A 77 -1.36 1.09 10.31
N ASN A 78 -0.06 1.03 10.03
CA ASN A 78 0.99 0.59 10.94
C ASN A 78 1.74 1.80 11.48
N TYR A 79 2.07 1.78 12.76
CA TYR A 79 2.91 2.80 13.38
C TYR A 79 3.71 2.22 14.53
N ILE A 80 4.78 2.91 14.90
CA ILE A 80 5.57 2.64 16.10
C ILE A 80 5.37 3.78 17.09
N ASN A 81 5.27 3.47 18.37
CA ASN A 81 5.37 4.44 19.46
C ASN A 81 6.32 3.92 20.56
N ASP A 82 6.35 4.60 21.71
CA ASP A 82 7.12 4.25 22.90
C ASP A 82 6.80 2.86 23.48
N LYS A 83 5.60 2.32 23.21
CA LYS A 83 5.11 1.04 23.71
C LYS A 83 5.30 -0.13 22.73
N GLY A 84 5.62 0.15 21.47
CA GLY A 84 5.88 -0.89 20.46
C GLY A 84 5.28 -0.59 19.08
N ALA A 85 5.13 -1.64 18.29
CA ALA A 85 4.55 -1.60 16.94
C ALA A 85 3.08 -2.02 16.95
N TYR A 86 2.24 -1.27 16.23
CA TYR A 86 0.79 -1.43 16.23
C TYR A 86 0.21 -1.35 14.82
N ALA A 87 -0.85 -2.11 14.58
CA ALA A 87 -1.66 -2.06 13.36
C ALA A 87 -3.08 -1.63 13.70
N VAL A 88 -3.63 -0.75 12.88
CA VAL A 88 -5.03 -0.33 12.90
C VAL A 88 -5.62 -0.63 11.55
N ASP A 89 -6.58 -1.56 11.52
CA ASP A 89 -7.34 -1.81 10.31
C ASP A 89 -8.51 -0.83 10.21
N GLY A 90 -8.82 -0.39 9.01
CA GLY A 90 -9.87 0.56 8.79
C GLY A 90 -10.44 0.55 7.38
N ALA A 91 -11.47 1.36 7.21
CA ALA A 91 -12.05 1.67 5.93
C ALA A 91 -12.12 3.18 5.77
N ALA A 92 -11.78 3.65 4.56
CA ALA A 92 -11.81 5.05 4.19
C ALA A 92 -12.68 5.25 2.97
N ARG A 93 -13.32 6.42 2.92
CA ARG A 93 -14.02 6.94 1.76
C ARG A 93 -13.38 8.26 1.37
N VAL A 94 -13.01 8.42 0.10
CA VAL A 94 -12.37 9.62 -0.42
C VAL A 94 -13.24 10.23 -1.52
N VAL A 95 -13.63 11.49 -1.32
CA VAL A 95 -14.47 12.26 -2.25
C VAL A 95 -13.84 13.62 -2.45
N ASP A 96 -13.52 13.98 -3.70
CA ASP A 96 -12.88 15.26 -4.03
C ASP A 96 -11.62 15.55 -3.18
N GLY A 97 -10.82 14.50 -2.93
CA GLY A 97 -9.61 14.57 -2.10
C GLY A 97 -9.84 14.68 -0.59
N LYS A 98 -11.10 14.73 -0.13
CA LYS A 98 -11.44 14.69 1.29
C LYS A 98 -11.55 13.25 1.77
N VAL A 99 -10.86 12.93 2.85
CA VAL A 99 -10.88 11.60 3.46
C VAL A 99 -11.86 11.55 4.62
N GLU A 100 -12.74 10.56 4.58
CA GLU A 100 -13.64 10.17 5.66
C GLU A 100 -13.25 8.76 6.13
N ILE A 101 -12.86 8.63 7.40
CA ILE A 101 -12.59 7.32 8.00
C ILE A 101 -13.91 6.73 8.50
N SER A 102 -14.44 5.76 7.77
CA SER A 102 -15.74 5.15 8.04
C SER A 102 -15.67 4.06 9.13
N LYS A 103 -14.48 3.49 9.37
CA LYS A 103 -14.25 2.49 10.41
C LYS A 103 -12.79 2.47 10.84
N LEU A 104 -12.56 2.33 12.15
CA LEU A 104 -11.27 1.91 12.72
C LEU A 104 -11.51 0.75 13.67
N VAL A 105 -10.83 -0.36 13.44
CA VAL A 105 -10.74 -1.48 14.38
C VAL A 105 -9.54 -1.25 15.27
N ARG A 106 -9.73 -1.48 16.58
CA ARG A 106 -8.76 -1.12 17.63
C ARG A 106 -7.35 -1.62 17.31
N PRO A 107 -6.30 -0.89 17.75
CA PRO A 107 -4.93 -1.29 17.51
C PRO A 107 -4.67 -2.69 18.07
N ALA A 108 -4.28 -3.62 17.22
CA ALA A 108 -3.69 -4.88 17.66
C ALA A 108 -2.17 -4.66 17.77
N ALA A 109 -1.56 -5.19 18.84
CA ALA A 109 -0.10 -5.28 18.89
C ALA A 109 0.36 -6.20 17.75
N ILE A 110 1.26 -5.72 16.89
CA ILE A 110 1.72 -6.54 15.76
C ILE A 110 2.81 -7.48 16.23
N VAL A 111 2.59 -8.79 16.04
CA VAL A 111 3.66 -9.79 16.02
C VAL A 111 4.06 -9.92 14.54
N ALA A 112 5.22 -9.37 14.19
CA ALA A 112 5.60 -8.93 12.83
C ALA A 112 5.28 -9.89 11.66
N SER A 113 4.89 -9.31 10.52
CA SER A 113 5.33 -9.75 9.19
C SER A 113 5.40 -8.52 8.27
N ILE A 114 6.61 -8.13 7.85
CA ILE A 114 6.84 -6.98 6.97
C ILE A 114 6.89 -7.49 5.53
N GLU A 115 5.73 -7.50 4.87
CA GLU A 115 5.63 -7.43 3.41
C GLU A 115 4.95 -6.10 3.09
N SER A 116 5.70 -5.10 2.62
CA SER A 116 5.19 -3.76 2.28
C SER A 116 5.66 -3.28 0.90
N ASN A 117 4.78 -2.51 0.24
CA ASN A 117 5.01 -1.80 -1.02
C ASN A 117 5.34 -0.30 -0.85
N TYR A 118 5.42 0.22 0.39
CA TYR A 118 5.85 1.60 0.65
C TYR A 118 6.55 1.73 2.02
N THR A 119 7.63 2.49 2.04
CA THR A 119 8.44 2.85 3.21
C THR A 119 8.76 4.34 3.08
N GLU A 120 8.49 5.14 4.12
CA GLU A 120 8.93 6.55 4.21
C GLU A 120 10.44 6.64 4.42
#